data_AF-A0A1J6JXQ2-F1
#
_entry.id   AF-A0A1J6JXQ2-F1
#
_cell.length_a   1.000
_cell.length_b   1.000
_cell.length_c   1.000
_cell.angle_alpha   90.00
_cell.angle_beta   90.00
_cell.angle_gamma   90.00
#
_symmetry.space_group_name_H-M   'P 1'
#
loop_
_entity.id
_entity.type
_entity.pdbx_description
1 polymer ?
#
loop_
_entity_poly.entity_id
_entity_poly.type
_entity_poly.pdbx_seq_one_letter_code
_entity_poly.pdbx_strand_id
1 'polypeptide(L)'
;MACSVKVINDEITTTIAAIEESPPHLDTLKQVYLEIKRIVESTNDSLTKLLKGDYGEFPENSEMEAAAKIAAHFKSFYDRIQLKQVRENQPKFLVEEIQAMQTEEKTDFLKFFLQKRFTEISDHLRELPGLLWSYISKLVFNVLEKHCATCPQILSPKEAVRHLVESKKDAVAVLPLKYLEMERLIFNTFNPKYELLVSQSSTMEKELMEELSKGAQTMMLKNISLELVNIDHLSNYNSDIVQKAFQVYIKVGIYWDIVSLRLVEFMMIYMTSTIQELVDKIEGDLFMHICKGLMGR
;
A
#
# COMPACT_ATOMS: atom_id res chain seq x y z
N MET A 1 55.16 5.56 37.43
CA MET A 1 54.04 4.63 37.63
C MET A 1 52.74 5.03 36.92
N ALA A 2 52.47 6.31 36.62
CA ALA A 2 51.22 6.71 35.95
C ALA A 2 51.08 6.26 34.47
N CYS A 3 52.21 6.07 33.76
CA CYS A 3 52.20 5.68 32.35
C CYS A 3 51.76 4.22 32.13
N SER A 4 52.07 3.31 33.06
CA SER A 4 51.71 1.88 32.94
C SER A 4 50.23 1.61 33.20
N VAL A 5 49.57 2.36 34.08
CA VAL A 5 48.12 2.18 34.36
C VAL A 5 47.28 2.59 33.16
N LYS A 6 47.68 3.66 32.45
CA LYS A 6 46.96 4.14 31.27
C LYS A 6 47.05 3.14 30.10
N VAL A 7 48.25 2.59 29.85
CA VAL A 7 48.46 1.55 28.82
C VAL A 7 47.64 0.30 29.11
N ILE A 8 47.60 -0.15 30.37
CA ILE A 8 46.78 -1.30 30.78
C ILE A 8 45.29 -1.01 30.59
N ASN A 9 44.84 0.20 30.93
CA ASN A 9 43.44 0.58 30.76
C ASN A 9 43.05 0.66 29.28
N ASP A 10 43.95 1.17 28.43
CA ASP A 10 43.74 1.24 26.98
C ASP A 10 43.72 -0.18 26.36
N GLU A 11 44.59 -1.09 26.81
CA GLU A 11 44.58 -2.51 26.39
C GLU A 11 43.32 -3.25 26.87
N ILE A 12 42.88 -3.06 28.12
CA ILE A 12 41.64 -3.64 28.64
C ILE A 12 40.44 -3.13 27.84
N THR A 13 40.37 -1.82 27.55
CA THR A 13 39.27 -1.24 26.78
C THR A 13 39.25 -1.80 25.35
N THR A 14 40.42 -1.94 24.73
CA THR A 14 40.56 -2.54 23.40
C THR A 14 40.18 -4.02 23.41
N THR A 15 40.53 -4.76 24.45
CA THR A 15 40.19 -6.18 24.61
C THR A 15 38.71 -6.38 24.90
N ILE A 16 38.10 -5.51 25.70
CA ILE A 16 36.65 -5.50 25.95
C ILE A 16 35.92 -5.21 24.65
N ALA A 17 36.33 -4.20 23.89
CA ALA A 17 35.75 -3.91 22.57
C ALA A 17 35.89 -5.11 21.62
N ALA A 18 37.05 -5.77 21.59
CA ALA A 18 37.27 -6.97 20.79
C ALA A 18 36.44 -8.19 21.24
N ILE A 19 36.10 -8.28 22.54
CA ILE A 19 35.21 -9.31 23.09
C ILE A 19 33.74 -8.99 22.79
N GLU A 20 33.33 -7.72 22.87
CA GLU A 20 32.01 -7.25 22.46
C GLU A 20 31.77 -7.42 20.95
N GLU A 21 32.84 -7.32 20.15
CA GLU A 21 32.84 -7.63 18.71
C GLU A 21 32.95 -9.14 18.40
N SER A 22 33.26 -9.99 19.39
CA SER A 22 33.42 -11.43 19.17
C SER A 22 32.07 -12.16 19.13
N PRO A 23 31.89 -13.14 18.21
CA PRO A 23 30.63 -13.88 18.15
C PRO A 23 30.39 -14.68 19.44
N PRO A 24 29.15 -14.73 19.95
CA PRO A 24 28.85 -15.50 21.15
C PRO A 24 29.07 -17.00 20.91
N HIS A 25 29.84 -17.64 21.79
CA HIS A 25 29.91 -19.09 21.88
C HIS A 25 28.62 -19.61 22.53
N LEU A 26 27.65 -19.99 21.70
CA LEU A 26 26.35 -20.50 22.15
C LEU A 26 26.45 -22.01 22.42
N ASP A 27 26.94 -22.38 23.59
CA ASP A 27 27.17 -23.79 23.96
C ASP A 27 25.94 -24.43 24.64
N THR A 28 24.91 -23.63 24.98
CA THR A 28 23.67 -24.10 25.60
C THR A 28 22.41 -23.61 24.87
N LEU A 29 21.35 -24.42 24.89
CA LEU A 29 20.04 -24.05 24.33
C LEU A 29 19.49 -22.73 24.89
N LYS A 30 19.80 -22.43 26.17
CA LYS A 30 19.41 -21.18 26.82
C LYS A 30 20.13 -19.97 26.20
N GLN A 31 21.44 -20.07 25.93
CA GLN A 31 22.19 -19.02 25.26
C GLN A 31 21.71 -18.81 23.84
N VAL A 32 21.47 -19.90 23.10
CA VAL A 32 20.89 -19.85 21.74
C VAL A 32 19.55 -19.11 21.74
N TYR A 33 18.65 -19.46 22.66
CA TYR A 33 17.35 -18.81 22.78
C TYR A 33 17.46 -17.31 23.08
N LEU A 34 18.29 -16.93 24.07
CA LEU A 34 18.49 -15.52 24.43
C LEU A 34 19.06 -14.71 23.27
N GLU A 35 19.98 -15.29 22.51
CA GLU A 35 20.60 -14.62 21.37
C GLU A 35 19.62 -14.44 20.21
N ILE A 36 18.80 -15.46 19.90
CA ILE A 36 17.72 -15.33 18.92
C ILE A 36 16.74 -14.24 19.35
N LYS A 37 16.34 -14.25 20.62
CA LYS A 37 15.42 -13.25 21.15
C LYS A 37 15.99 -11.83 20.97
N ARG A 38 17.26 -11.63 21.30
CA ARG A 38 17.97 -10.36 21.08
C ARG A 38 17.97 -9.95 19.60
N ILE A 39 18.22 -10.89 18.68
CA ILE A 39 18.17 -10.65 17.23
C ILE A 39 16.76 -10.23 16.78
N VAL A 40 15.73 -10.90 17.26
CA VAL A 40 14.33 -10.61 16.92
C VAL A 40 13.93 -9.23 17.46
N GLU A 41 14.26 -8.93 18.72
CA GLU A 41 14.00 -7.63 19.34
C GLU A 41 14.72 -6.50 18.57
N SER A 42 15.98 -6.70 18.18
CA SER A 42 16.74 -5.73 17.39
C SER A 42 16.16 -5.55 15.98
N THR A 43 15.80 -6.65 15.32
CA THR A 43 15.15 -6.64 14.01
C THR A 43 13.82 -5.88 14.05
N ASN A 44 13.04 -6.07 15.12
CA ASN A 44 11.78 -5.39 15.35
C ASN A 44 11.97 -3.88 15.55
N ASP A 45 12.89 -3.48 16.42
CA ASP A 45 13.19 -2.08 16.67
C ASP A 45 13.65 -1.37 15.38
N SER A 46 14.57 -1.99 14.64
CA SER A 46 15.02 -1.51 13.33
C SER A 46 13.87 -1.33 12.35
N LEU A 47 13.06 -2.37 12.10
CA LEU A 47 11.95 -2.27 11.16
C LEU A 47 10.92 -1.23 11.61
N THR A 48 10.63 -1.16 12.90
CA THR A 48 9.73 -0.14 13.48
C THR A 48 10.26 1.28 13.22
N LYS A 49 11.55 1.52 13.41
CA LYS A 49 12.20 2.80 13.13
C LYS A 49 12.14 3.15 11.64
N LEU A 50 12.49 2.21 10.77
CA LEU A 50 12.44 2.40 9.31
C LEU A 50 11.01 2.72 8.83
N LEU A 51 10.00 2.05 9.37
CA LEU A 51 8.58 2.30 9.06
C LEU A 51 8.09 3.67 9.57
N LYS A 52 8.71 4.21 10.62
CA LYS A 52 8.44 5.55 11.17
C LYS A 52 9.26 6.66 10.50
N GLY A 53 10.20 6.30 9.61
CA GLY A 53 11.07 7.25 8.94
C GLY A 53 12.35 7.60 9.70
N ASP A 54 12.70 6.83 10.74
CA ASP A 54 14.00 6.92 11.40
C ASP A 54 14.99 5.98 10.71
N TYR A 55 15.93 6.58 9.98
CA TYR A 55 16.93 5.87 9.17
C TYR A 55 18.34 5.95 9.78
N GLY A 56 18.47 6.35 11.04
CA GLY A 56 19.79 6.56 11.68
C GLY A 56 20.68 5.31 11.67
N GLU A 57 20.07 4.14 11.61
CA GLU A 57 20.77 2.85 11.54
C GLU A 57 21.31 2.51 10.13
N PHE A 58 20.86 3.23 9.10
CA PHE A 58 21.17 3.03 7.68
C PHE A 58 21.32 4.37 6.91
N PRO A 59 22.20 5.30 7.34
CA PRO A 59 22.18 6.70 6.91
C PRO A 59 22.53 6.94 5.43
N GLU A 60 23.15 5.98 4.74
CA GLU A 60 23.56 6.09 3.33
C GLU A 60 22.87 5.07 2.41
N ASN A 61 21.94 4.27 2.95
CA ASN A 61 21.27 3.24 2.19
C ASN A 61 19.86 3.68 1.81
N SER A 62 19.71 4.28 0.64
CA SER A 62 18.41 4.74 0.13
C SER A 62 17.38 3.60 0.05
N GLU A 63 17.79 2.34 -0.11
CA GLU A 63 16.87 1.19 -0.09
C GLU A 63 16.19 0.98 1.27
N MET A 64 16.78 1.48 2.35
CA MET A 64 16.25 1.38 3.71
C MET A 64 15.31 2.52 4.08
N GLU A 65 15.05 3.48 3.18
CA GLU A 65 14.06 4.55 3.40
C GLU A 65 12.61 4.03 3.32
N ALA A 66 12.25 3.10 4.22
CA ALA A 66 11.06 2.28 4.12
C ALA A 66 9.77 3.09 4.11
N ALA A 67 9.62 4.06 5.02
CA ALA A 67 8.43 4.91 5.05
C ALA A 67 8.24 5.66 3.72
N ALA A 68 9.30 6.27 3.18
CA ALA A 68 9.24 7.01 1.92
C ALA A 68 8.97 6.09 0.73
N LYS A 69 9.66 4.95 0.63
CA LYS A 69 9.48 3.99 -0.46
C LYS A 69 8.09 3.35 -0.44
N ILE A 70 7.60 2.93 0.72
CA ILE A 70 6.26 2.36 0.86
C ILE A 70 5.21 3.40 0.47
N ALA A 71 5.33 4.64 0.94
CA ALA A 71 4.44 5.73 0.55
C ALA A 71 4.45 5.99 -0.95
N ALA A 72 5.63 5.98 -1.59
CA ALA A 72 5.75 6.14 -3.04
C ALA A 72 5.06 5.01 -3.83
N HIS A 73 5.18 3.75 -3.38
CA HIS A 73 4.47 2.63 -4.01
C HIS A 73 2.95 2.77 -3.88
N PHE A 74 2.45 3.18 -2.71
CA PHE A 74 1.01 3.43 -2.51
C PHE A 74 0.51 4.64 -3.29
N LYS A 75 1.31 5.70 -3.41
CA LYS A 75 0.98 6.86 -4.25
C LYS A 75 0.91 6.47 -5.72
N SER A 76 1.91 5.75 -6.23
CA SER A 76 1.88 5.18 -7.58
C SER A 76 0.69 4.26 -7.80
N PHE A 77 0.34 3.46 -6.79
CA PHE A 77 -0.83 2.60 -6.83
C PHE A 77 -2.13 3.40 -6.96
N TYR A 78 -2.31 4.43 -6.12
CA TYR A 78 -3.43 5.36 -6.21
C TYR A 78 -3.49 6.02 -7.59
N ASP A 79 -2.38 6.59 -8.05
CA ASP A 79 -2.30 7.28 -9.34
C ASP A 79 -2.64 6.34 -10.50
N ARG A 80 -2.26 5.06 -10.45
CA ARG A 80 -2.66 4.05 -11.46
C ARG A 80 -4.16 3.74 -11.44
N ILE A 81 -4.79 3.73 -10.26
CA ILE A 81 -6.24 3.59 -10.13
C ILE A 81 -6.93 4.82 -10.74
N GLN A 82 -6.40 6.01 -10.46
CA GLN A 82 -6.94 7.30 -10.93
C GLN A 82 -6.72 7.53 -12.43
N LEU A 83 -5.54 7.24 -12.98
CA LEU A 83 -5.25 7.35 -14.42
C LEU A 83 -6.17 6.46 -15.27
N LYS A 84 -6.70 5.36 -14.70
CA LYS A 84 -7.74 4.56 -15.36
C LYS A 84 -9.15 5.13 -15.24
N GLN A 85 -9.37 6.11 -14.36
CA GLN A 85 -10.55 6.94 -14.43
C GLN A 85 -10.50 7.83 -15.67
N VAL A 86 -9.33 8.44 -15.92
CA VAL A 86 -9.02 9.27 -17.10
C VAL A 86 -8.86 8.34 -18.30
N ARG A 87 -9.97 7.83 -18.84
CA ARG A 87 -9.94 6.86 -19.93
C ARG A 87 -9.22 7.49 -21.13
N GLU A 88 -7.98 7.06 -21.41
CA GLU A 88 -7.12 7.50 -22.53
C GLU A 88 -7.77 7.35 -23.91
N ASN A 89 -8.98 6.79 -24.00
CA ASN A 89 -9.73 6.58 -25.24
C ASN A 89 -11.25 6.73 -25.06
N GLN A 90 -11.76 7.55 -24.11
CA GLN A 90 -13.21 7.69 -24.04
C GLN A 90 -13.78 8.40 -25.29
N PRO A 91 -14.73 7.78 -26.01
CA PRO A 91 -15.60 8.54 -26.90
C PRO A 91 -16.34 9.58 -26.05
N LYS A 92 -16.57 10.76 -26.64
CA LYS A 92 -17.57 11.78 -26.28
C LYS A 92 -18.24 11.61 -24.89
N PHE A 93 -17.98 12.55 -23.99
CA PHE A 93 -18.48 12.65 -22.60
C PHE A 93 -19.97 12.24 -22.43
N LEU A 94 -20.31 11.52 -21.36
CA LEU A 94 -21.68 11.04 -21.04
C LEU A 94 -22.35 10.09 -22.05
N VAL A 95 -21.74 9.76 -23.20
CA VAL A 95 -22.41 8.91 -24.20
C VAL A 95 -22.76 7.53 -23.65
N GLU A 96 -21.89 6.94 -22.84
CA GLU A 96 -22.13 5.63 -22.22
C GLU A 96 -23.30 5.69 -21.23
N GLU A 97 -23.32 6.72 -20.39
CA GLU A 97 -24.36 6.99 -19.41
C GLU A 97 -25.72 7.23 -20.09
N ILE A 98 -25.74 8.02 -21.15
CA ILE A 98 -26.94 8.30 -21.94
C ILE A 98 -27.46 7.03 -22.64
N GLN A 99 -26.57 6.25 -23.26
CA GLN A 99 -26.94 4.99 -23.92
C GLN A 99 -27.56 4.01 -22.92
N ALA A 100 -26.93 3.81 -21.76
CA ALA A 100 -27.49 2.96 -20.71
C ALA A 100 -28.89 3.43 -20.29
N MET A 101 -29.11 4.74 -20.15
CA MET A 101 -30.42 5.30 -19.80
C MET A 101 -31.50 5.11 -20.87
N GLN A 102 -31.12 4.95 -22.13
CA GLN A 102 -32.04 4.70 -23.23
C GLN A 102 -32.37 3.21 -23.39
N THR A 103 -31.46 2.32 -22.98
CA THR A 103 -31.59 0.86 -23.20
C THR A 103 -32.01 0.07 -21.97
N GLU A 104 -31.67 0.52 -20.76
CA GLU A 104 -31.90 -0.21 -19.52
C GLU A 104 -33.19 0.29 -18.84
N GLU A 105 -34.19 -0.59 -18.73
CA GLU A 105 -35.44 -0.25 -18.06
C GLU A 105 -35.27 -0.27 -16.53
N LYS A 106 -35.39 0.91 -15.88
CA LYS A 106 -35.47 1.07 -14.41
C LYS A 106 -34.32 0.42 -13.60
N THR A 107 -33.09 0.53 -14.08
CA THR A 107 -31.88 0.13 -13.34
C THR A 107 -31.43 1.23 -12.37
N ASP A 108 -30.91 0.86 -11.20
CA ASP A 108 -30.12 1.76 -10.37
C ASP A 108 -28.79 2.05 -11.08
N PHE A 109 -28.77 3.12 -11.88
CA PHE A 109 -27.62 3.48 -12.71
C PHE A 109 -26.36 3.74 -11.90
N LEU A 110 -26.46 4.28 -10.68
CA LEU A 110 -25.29 4.49 -9.82
C LEU A 110 -24.63 3.15 -9.50
N LYS A 111 -25.42 2.17 -9.05
CA LYS A 111 -24.94 0.82 -8.77
C LYS A 111 -24.40 0.13 -10.02
N PHE A 112 -25.08 0.26 -11.15
CA PHE A 112 -24.65 -0.30 -12.43
C PHE A 112 -23.24 0.17 -12.83
N PHE A 113 -23.02 1.49 -12.84
CA PHE A 113 -21.72 2.05 -13.23
C PHE A 113 -20.62 1.77 -12.21
N LEU A 114 -20.93 1.75 -10.91
CA LEU A 114 -19.97 1.34 -9.88
C LEU A 114 -19.57 -0.13 -10.01
N GLN A 115 -20.53 -1.03 -10.28
CA GLN A 115 -20.24 -2.45 -10.53
C GLN A 115 -19.32 -2.64 -11.73
N LYS A 116 -19.55 -1.87 -12.80
CA LYS A 116 -18.68 -1.86 -13.97
C LYS A 116 -17.26 -1.42 -13.62
N ARG A 117 -17.11 -0.29 -12.91
CA ARG A 117 -15.80 0.22 -12.44
C ARG A 117 -15.05 -0.81 -11.58
N PHE A 118 -15.73 -1.45 -10.64
CA PHE A 118 -15.12 -2.50 -9.81
C PHE A 118 -14.62 -3.67 -10.65
N THR A 119 -15.34 -4.04 -11.70
CA THR A 119 -14.94 -5.13 -12.61
C THR A 119 -13.71 -4.74 -13.42
N GLU A 120 -13.68 -3.55 -13.99
CA GLU A 120 -12.55 -3.03 -14.79
C GLU A 120 -11.24 -2.92 -13.99
N ILE A 121 -11.32 -2.56 -12.72
CA ILE A 121 -10.11 -2.38 -11.89
C ILE A 121 -9.62 -3.70 -11.27
N SER A 122 -10.46 -4.73 -11.17
CA SER A 122 -10.14 -5.98 -10.47
C SER A 122 -8.88 -6.66 -11.01
N ASP A 123 -8.70 -6.70 -12.33
CA ASP A 123 -7.52 -7.31 -12.95
C ASP A 123 -6.23 -6.57 -12.58
N HIS A 124 -6.29 -5.24 -12.53
CA HIS A 124 -5.15 -4.38 -12.22
C HIS A 124 -4.71 -4.49 -10.77
N LEU A 125 -5.67 -4.66 -9.86
CA LEU A 125 -5.40 -4.82 -8.43
C LEU A 125 -4.58 -6.08 -8.11
N ARG A 126 -4.58 -7.09 -8.99
CA ARG A 126 -3.85 -8.35 -8.73
C ARG A 126 -2.33 -8.20 -8.77
N GLU A 127 -1.81 -7.29 -9.60
CA GLU A 127 -0.36 -7.16 -9.82
C GLU A 127 0.33 -6.31 -8.74
N LEU A 128 -0.43 -5.39 -8.13
CA LEU A 128 0.10 -4.32 -7.28
C LEU A 128 0.67 -4.80 -5.94
N PRO A 129 0.00 -5.73 -5.21
CA PRO A 129 0.56 -6.31 -4.00
C PRO A 129 1.92 -6.98 -4.19
N GLY A 130 2.14 -7.63 -5.34
CA GLY A 130 3.39 -8.37 -5.61
C GLY A 130 4.62 -7.48 -5.70
N LEU A 131 4.48 -6.31 -6.35
CA LEU A 131 5.56 -5.34 -6.49
C LEU A 131 5.99 -4.77 -5.14
N LEU A 132 5.01 -4.33 -4.34
CA LEU A 132 5.26 -3.81 -3.00
C LEU A 132 5.84 -4.89 -2.07
N TRP A 133 5.32 -6.12 -2.15
CA TRP A 133 5.83 -7.22 -1.33
C TRP A 133 7.28 -7.59 -1.66
N SER A 134 7.70 -7.47 -2.92
CA SER A 134 9.10 -7.68 -3.30
C SER A 134 10.03 -6.72 -2.57
N TYR A 135 9.65 -5.44 -2.44
CA TYR A 135 10.39 -4.46 -1.66
C TYR A 135 10.41 -4.84 -0.16
N ILE A 136 9.25 -5.13 0.42
CA ILE A 136 9.13 -5.50 1.84
C ILE A 136 9.95 -6.74 2.18
N SER A 137 9.94 -7.76 1.31
CA SER A 137 10.72 -8.99 1.52
C SER A 137 12.21 -8.67 1.61
N LYS A 138 12.72 -7.83 0.69
CA LYS A 138 14.12 -7.39 0.71
C LYS A 138 14.45 -6.59 1.97
N LEU A 139 13.56 -5.68 2.37
CA LEU A 139 13.71 -4.87 3.58
C LEU A 139 13.89 -5.77 4.81
N VAL A 140 12.95 -6.70 5.03
CA VAL A 140 12.99 -7.63 6.16
C VAL A 140 14.26 -8.47 6.14
N PHE A 141 14.62 -9.02 4.98
CA PHE A 141 15.81 -9.84 4.87
C PHE A 141 17.10 -9.09 5.14
N ASN A 142 17.23 -7.85 4.65
CA ASN A 142 18.45 -7.07 4.87
C ASN A 142 18.61 -6.66 6.35
N VAL A 143 17.52 -6.28 7.02
CA VAL A 143 17.56 -5.97 8.45
C VAL A 143 17.88 -7.22 9.26
N LEU A 144 17.24 -8.35 8.93
CA LEU A 144 17.50 -9.63 9.59
C LEU A 144 18.96 -10.07 9.42
N GLU A 145 19.51 -10.02 8.21
CA GLU A 145 20.91 -10.38 7.95
C GLU A 145 21.89 -9.53 8.76
N LYS A 146 21.64 -8.23 8.88
CA LYS A 146 22.47 -7.34 9.69
C LYS A 146 22.53 -7.80 11.14
N HIS A 147 21.38 -8.10 11.74
CA HIS A 147 21.33 -8.52 13.14
C HIS A 147 21.85 -9.94 13.36
N CYS A 148 21.62 -10.83 12.40
CA CYS A 148 22.18 -12.19 12.41
C CYS A 148 23.68 -12.26 12.14
N ALA A 149 24.33 -11.24 11.58
CA ALA A 149 25.77 -11.23 11.32
C ALA A 149 26.60 -11.44 12.59
N THR A 150 26.04 -11.09 13.75
CA THR A 150 26.63 -11.32 15.07
C THR A 150 26.58 -12.78 15.53
N CYS A 151 25.82 -13.66 14.85
CA CYS A 151 25.64 -15.06 15.21
C CYS A 151 25.95 -16.00 14.01
N PRO A 152 27.22 -16.41 13.84
CA PRO A 152 27.67 -17.27 12.73
C PRO A 152 26.99 -18.64 12.67
N GLN A 153 26.34 -19.07 13.75
CA GLN A 153 25.57 -20.32 13.80
C GLN A 153 24.32 -20.26 12.91
N ILE A 154 23.85 -19.05 12.57
CA ILE A 154 22.76 -18.82 11.61
C ILE A 154 23.37 -18.68 10.21
N LEU A 155 23.60 -19.83 9.55
CA LEU A 155 24.25 -19.85 8.23
C LEU A 155 23.41 -19.20 7.13
N SER A 156 22.07 -19.22 7.24
CA SER A 156 21.18 -18.56 6.28
C SER A 156 19.88 -18.06 6.94
N PRO A 157 19.89 -16.84 7.53
CA PRO A 157 18.71 -16.25 8.14
C PRO A 157 17.54 -16.13 7.15
N LYS A 158 17.86 -15.75 5.90
CA LYS A 158 16.88 -15.65 4.80
C LYS A 158 16.16 -16.98 4.55
N GLU A 159 16.90 -18.09 4.51
CA GLU A 159 16.31 -19.42 4.28
C GLU A 159 15.38 -19.82 5.43
N ALA A 160 15.78 -19.53 6.66
CA ALA A 160 15.01 -19.86 7.86
C ALA A 160 13.61 -19.24 7.83
N VAL A 161 13.50 -17.97 7.44
CA VAL A 161 12.25 -17.20 7.50
C VAL A 161 11.51 -17.12 6.16
N ARG A 162 12.05 -17.68 5.07
CA ARG A 162 11.47 -17.49 3.71
C ARG A 162 10.02 -17.93 3.64
N HIS A 163 9.70 -19.10 4.19
CA HIS A 163 8.36 -19.65 4.15
C HIS A 163 7.34 -18.74 4.87
N LEU A 164 7.74 -18.09 5.96
CA LEU A 164 6.92 -17.14 6.70
C LEU A 164 6.67 -15.86 5.88
N VAL A 165 7.71 -15.33 5.23
CA VAL A 165 7.61 -14.18 4.32
C VAL A 165 6.70 -14.52 3.13
N GLU A 166 6.83 -15.70 2.54
CA GLU A 166 5.98 -16.15 1.43
C GLU A 166 4.52 -16.36 1.88
N SER A 167 4.29 -16.93 3.06
CA SER A 167 2.94 -17.10 3.60
C SER A 167 2.22 -15.76 3.79
N LYS A 168 2.92 -14.72 4.25
CA LYS A 168 2.34 -13.38 4.38
C LYS A 168 2.08 -12.70 3.04
N LYS A 169 2.89 -12.98 2.01
CA LYS A 169 2.66 -12.51 0.63
C LYS A 169 1.29 -12.91 0.11
N ASP A 170 0.94 -14.19 0.27
CA ASP A 170 -0.30 -14.75 -0.26
C ASP A 170 -1.53 -14.13 0.42
N ALA A 171 -1.44 -13.87 1.73
CA ALA A 171 -2.49 -13.19 2.48
C ALA A 171 -2.71 -11.74 2.00
N VAL A 172 -1.63 -11.03 1.69
CA VAL A 172 -1.67 -9.65 1.19
C VAL A 172 -2.17 -9.60 -0.26
N ALA A 173 -1.82 -10.59 -1.08
CA ALA A 173 -2.13 -10.60 -2.52
C ALA A 173 -3.63 -10.56 -2.82
N VAL A 174 -4.45 -11.16 -1.97
CA VAL A 174 -5.92 -11.23 -2.15
C VAL A 174 -6.66 -10.03 -1.57
N LEU A 175 -5.99 -9.21 -0.75
CA LEU A 175 -6.63 -8.19 0.06
C LEU A 175 -7.36 -7.09 -0.74
N PRO A 176 -6.80 -6.54 -1.83
CA PRO A 176 -7.50 -5.53 -2.63
C PRO A 176 -8.83 -6.05 -3.21
N LEU A 177 -8.86 -7.32 -3.64
CA LEU A 177 -10.05 -7.93 -4.22
C LEU A 177 -11.12 -8.15 -3.16
N LYS A 178 -10.73 -8.66 -1.99
CA LYS A 178 -11.64 -8.81 -0.84
C LYS A 178 -12.24 -7.46 -0.43
N TYR A 179 -11.44 -6.39 -0.45
CA TYR A 179 -11.93 -5.04 -0.17
C TYR A 179 -12.99 -4.61 -1.18
N LEU A 180 -12.75 -4.79 -2.49
CA LEU A 180 -13.75 -4.48 -3.51
C LEU A 180 -15.03 -5.29 -3.36
N GLU A 181 -14.93 -6.57 -2.99
CA GLU A 181 -16.10 -7.42 -2.72
C GLU A 181 -16.93 -6.88 -1.55
N MET A 182 -16.28 -6.41 -0.47
CA MET A 182 -16.98 -5.77 0.64
C MET A 182 -17.66 -4.47 0.20
N GLU A 183 -16.98 -3.64 -0.59
CA GLU A 183 -17.54 -2.37 -1.09
C GLU A 183 -18.75 -2.61 -2.02
N ARG A 184 -18.71 -3.68 -2.83
CA ARG A 184 -19.82 -4.14 -3.69
C ARG A 184 -21.08 -4.53 -2.93
N LEU A 185 -21.02 -4.81 -1.63
CA LEU A 185 -22.21 -5.16 -0.85
C LEU A 185 -22.96 -3.93 -0.35
N ILE A 186 -22.27 -2.79 -0.22
CA ILE A 186 -22.78 -1.62 0.50
C ILE A 186 -23.20 -0.50 -0.45
N PHE A 187 -22.38 -0.18 -1.46
CA PHE A 187 -22.59 0.96 -2.38
C PHE A 187 -23.01 2.27 -1.68
N ASN A 188 -22.48 2.53 -0.49
CA ASN A 188 -22.81 3.68 0.32
C ASN A 188 -21.59 4.17 1.11
N THR A 189 -21.56 5.45 1.44
CA THR A 189 -20.48 6.08 2.20
C THR A 189 -21.02 7.09 3.21
N PHE A 190 -20.42 7.08 4.41
CA PHE A 190 -20.64 8.10 5.44
C PHE A 190 -19.59 9.21 5.39
N ASN A 191 -18.83 9.32 4.30
CA ASN A 191 -17.85 10.37 4.16
C ASN A 191 -18.59 11.72 3.98
N PRO A 192 -18.40 12.71 4.87
CA PRO A 192 -19.12 13.98 4.78
C PRO A 192 -18.80 14.75 3.50
N LYS A 193 -17.65 14.48 2.85
CA LYS A 193 -17.32 15.04 1.53
C LYS A 193 -18.27 14.56 0.44
N TYR A 194 -18.83 13.35 0.55
CA TYR A 194 -19.75 12.81 -0.44
C TYR A 194 -21.03 13.65 -0.51
N GLU A 195 -21.71 13.85 0.63
CA GLU A 195 -22.93 14.66 0.68
C GLU A 195 -22.68 16.10 0.22
N LEU A 196 -21.55 16.69 0.64
CA LEU A 196 -21.15 18.03 0.23
C LEU A 196 -20.97 18.12 -1.29
N LEU A 197 -20.15 17.25 -1.89
CA LEU A 197 -19.86 17.28 -3.32
C LEU A 197 -21.09 16.92 -4.17
N VAL A 198 -21.92 15.99 -3.70
CA VAL A 198 -23.20 15.68 -4.36
C VAL A 198 -24.16 16.87 -4.28
N SER A 199 -24.21 17.61 -3.17
CA SER A 199 -25.03 18.83 -3.09
C SER A 199 -24.55 19.93 -4.07
N GLN A 200 -23.23 20.01 -4.28
CA GLN A 200 -22.61 20.94 -5.23
C GLN A 200 -22.82 20.53 -6.70
N SER A 201 -23.10 19.25 -6.97
CA SER A 201 -23.31 18.74 -8.33
C SER A 201 -24.49 19.41 -9.06
N SER A 202 -25.52 19.87 -8.32
CA SER A 202 -26.63 20.61 -8.91
C SER A 202 -26.21 21.98 -9.47
N THR A 203 -25.17 22.60 -8.94
CA THR A 203 -24.60 23.83 -9.51
C THR A 203 -23.87 23.52 -10.81
N MET A 204 -23.06 22.45 -10.82
CA MET A 204 -22.32 22.02 -12.01
C MET A 204 -23.24 21.59 -13.15
N GLU A 205 -24.37 20.96 -12.82
CA GLU A 205 -25.40 20.61 -13.80
C GLU A 205 -26.01 21.86 -14.45
N LYS A 206 -26.33 22.90 -13.66
CA LYS A 206 -26.82 24.17 -14.20
C LYS A 206 -25.78 24.82 -15.12
N GLU A 207 -24.52 24.84 -14.70
CA GLU A 207 -23.42 25.33 -15.52
C GLU A 207 -23.32 24.56 -16.86
N LEU A 208 -23.42 23.23 -16.84
CA LEU A 208 -23.45 22.43 -18.06
C LEU A 208 -24.60 22.84 -18.99
N MET A 209 -25.82 22.98 -18.46
CA MET A 209 -26.98 23.35 -19.26
C MET A 209 -26.84 24.76 -19.85
N GLU A 210 -26.29 25.70 -19.08
CA GLU A 210 -26.00 27.05 -19.56
C GLU A 210 -24.96 27.05 -20.68
N GLU A 211 -23.86 26.30 -20.54
CA GLU A 211 -22.82 26.19 -21.57
C GLU A 211 -23.35 25.53 -22.85
N LEU A 212 -24.19 24.50 -22.74
CA LEU A 212 -24.87 23.89 -23.88
C LEU A 212 -25.79 24.90 -24.58
N SER A 213 -26.51 25.74 -23.83
CA SER A 213 -27.39 26.77 -24.41
C SER A 213 -26.63 27.85 -25.18
N LYS A 214 -25.37 28.11 -24.81
CA LYS A 214 -24.46 29.04 -25.49
C LYS A 214 -23.76 28.41 -26.71
N GLY A 215 -23.94 27.10 -26.94
CA GLY A 215 -23.25 26.37 -28.00
C GLY A 215 -21.77 26.11 -27.70
N ALA A 216 -21.38 26.05 -26.42
CA ALA A 216 -20.02 25.73 -26.04
C ALA A 216 -19.63 24.31 -26.49
N GLN A 217 -18.36 24.14 -26.89
CA GLN A 217 -17.84 22.85 -27.32
C GLN A 217 -17.23 22.04 -26.18
N THR A 218 -16.77 22.72 -25.13
CA THR A 218 -16.03 22.12 -24.02
C THR A 218 -16.43 22.75 -22.70
N MET A 219 -16.34 21.98 -21.62
CA MET A 219 -16.53 22.44 -20.24
C MET A 219 -15.42 21.91 -19.35
N MET A 220 -15.02 22.69 -18.35
CA MET A 220 -14.11 22.23 -17.30
C MET A 220 -14.93 21.70 -16.13
N LEU A 221 -14.74 20.43 -15.77
CA LEU A 221 -15.34 19.85 -14.57
C LEU A 221 -14.45 20.16 -13.37
N LYS A 222 -14.93 21.07 -12.52
CA LYS A 222 -14.28 21.39 -11.24
C LYS A 222 -14.71 20.37 -10.18
N ASN A 223 -13.83 19.99 -9.27
CA ASN A 223 -14.14 19.10 -8.11
C ASN A 223 -14.32 17.60 -8.39
N ILE A 224 -14.26 17.15 -9.64
CA ILE A 224 -14.11 15.74 -10.01
C ILE A 224 -12.98 15.71 -11.00
N SER A 225 -11.88 15.03 -10.64
CA SER A 225 -10.68 14.80 -11.45
C SER A 225 -10.54 15.83 -12.57
N LEU A 226 -10.02 17.03 -12.25
CA LEU A 226 -10.01 18.23 -13.10
C LEU A 226 -9.83 17.91 -14.60
N GLU A 227 -10.95 17.87 -15.33
CA GLU A 227 -10.98 17.40 -16.72
C GLU A 227 -11.66 18.43 -17.62
N LEU A 228 -11.02 18.72 -18.75
CA LEU A 228 -11.65 19.43 -19.86
C LEU A 228 -12.40 18.40 -20.71
N VAL A 229 -13.73 18.47 -20.70
CA VAL A 229 -14.59 17.53 -21.42
C VAL A 229 -15.21 18.20 -22.64
N ASN A 230 -15.30 17.47 -23.75
CA ASN A 230 -16.07 17.88 -24.91
C ASN A 230 -17.56 17.68 -24.63
N ILE A 231 -18.39 18.70 -24.87
CA ILE A 231 -19.83 18.69 -24.60
C ILE A 231 -20.68 18.96 -25.86
N ASP A 232 -20.05 19.24 -27.01
CA ASP A 232 -20.74 19.66 -28.24
C ASP A 232 -21.91 18.74 -28.64
N HIS A 233 -21.66 17.44 -28.53
CA HIS A 233 -22.52 16.38 -28.99
C HIS A 233 -23.74 16.17 -28.08
N LEU A 234 -23.68 16.65 -26.83
CA LEU A 234 -24.78 16.54 -25.87
C LEU A 234 -26.02 17.31 -26.33
N SER A 235 -25.83 18.34 -27.16
CA SER A 235 -26.93 19.09 -27.79
C SER A 235 -27.85 18.24 -28.67
N ASN A 236 -27.39 17.06 -29.11
CA ASN A 236 -28.19 16.13 -29.92
C ASN A 236 -29.10 15.23 -29.08
N TYR A 237 -29.01 15.28 -27.75
CA TYR A 237 -29.77 14.44 -26.84
C TYR A 237 -30.85 15.24 -26.11
N ASN A 238 -31.86 14.54 -25.59
CA ASN A 238 -32.88 15.15 -24.75
C ASN A 238 -32.25 15.70 -23.45
N SER A 239 -32.60 16.93 -23.07
CA SER A 239 -32.05 17.64 -21.92
C SER A 239 -32.18 16.87 -20.60
N ASP A 240 -33.32 16.21 -20.39
CA ASP A 240 -33.61 15.51 -19.13
C ASP A 240 -32.75 14.26 -19.01
N ILE A 241 -32.47 13.59 -20.12
CA ILE A 241 -31.55 12.45 -20.17
C ILE A 241 -30.11 12.91 -19.91
N VAL A 242 -29.69 14.04 -20.50
CA VAL A 242 -28.35 14.61 -20.28
C VAL A 242 -28.14 14.98 -18.80
N GLN A 243 -29.10 15.67 -18.18
CA GLN A 243 -29.04 16.02 -16.76
C GLN A 243 -28.93 14.78 -15.88
N LYS A 244 -29.77 13.77 -16.13
CA LYS A 244 -29.75 12.52 -15.36
C LYS A 244 -28.43 11.77 -15.53
N ALA A 245 -27.91 11.68 -16.76
CA ALA A 245 -26.62 11.08 -17.07
C ALA A 245 -25.48 11.80 -16.35
N PHE A 246 -25.49 13.13 -16.37
CA PHE A 246 -24.53 13.95 -15.66
C PHE A 246 -24.56 13.70 -14.15
N GLN A 247 -25.73 13.70 -13.51
CA GLN A 247 -25.84 13.42 -12.07
C GLN A 247 -25.26 12.04 -11.70
N VAL A 248 -25.51 11.02 -12.52
CA VAL A 248 -24.97 9.68 -12.30
C VAL A 248 -23.45 9.70 -12.46
N TYR A 249 -22.93 10.28 -13.54
CA TYR A 249 -21.50 10.42 -13.77
C TYR A 249 -20.77 11.07 -12.59
N ILE A 250 -21.30 12.21 -12.11
CA ILE A 250 -20.75 12.95 -10.97
C ILE A 250 -20.75 12.08 -9.71
N LYS A 251 -21.88 11.45 -9.37
CA LYS A 251 -21.99 10.60 -8.16
C LYS A 251 -21.05 9.40 -8.21
N VAL A 252 -20.95 8.75 -9.37
CA VAL A 252 -20.02 7.63 -9.59
C VAL A 252 -18.58 8.10 -9.39
N GLY A 253 -18.19 9.24 -9.97
CA GLY A 253 -16.85 9.83 -9.83
C GLY A 253 -16.50 10.12 -8.37
N ILE A 254 -17.33 10.89 -7.68
CA ILE A 254 -17.11 11.25 -6.26
C ILE A 254 -17.01 10.00 -5.38
N TYR A 255 -17.93 9.05 -5.56
CA TYR A 255 -17.92 7.81 -4.78
C TYR A 255 -16.64 7.01 -5.04
N TRP A 256 -16.27 6.87 -6.31
CA TRP A 256 -15.11 6.11 -6.73
C TRP A 256 -13.80 6.71 -6.23
N ASP A 257 -13.66 8.04 -6.18
CA ASP A 257 -12.51 8.72 -5.59
C ASP A 257 -12.36 8.36 -4.10
N ILE A 258 -13.46 8.43 -3.36
CA ILE A 258 -13.49 8.08 -1.93
C ILE A 258 -13.10 6.62 -1.71
N VAL A 259 -13.67 5.70 -2.50
CA VAL A 259 -13.37 4.26 -2.38
C VAL A 259 -11.93 3.95 -2.75
N SER A 260 -11.43 4.57 -3.83
CA SER A 260 -10.06 4.37 -4.28
C SER A 260 -9.06 4.81 -3.22
N LEU A 261 -9.28 5.97 -2.60
CA LEU A 261 -8.42 6.44 -1.51
C LEU A 261 -8.50 5.49 -0.31
N ARG A 262 -9.71 5.12 0.12
CA ARG A 262 -9.92 4.23 1.27
C ARG A 262 -9.28 2.85 1.05
N LEU A 263 -9.33 2.31 -0.16
CA LEU A 263 -8.64 1.07 -0.53
C LEU A 263 -7.13 1.20 -0.32
N VAL A 264 -6.51 2.28 -0.83
CA VAL A 264 -5.06 2.50 -0.70
C VAL A 264 -4.66 2.67 0.77
N GLU A 265 -5.40 3.47 1.53
CA GLU A 265 -5.17 3.67 2.97
C GLU A 265 -5.33 2.36 3.76
N PHE A 266 -6.37 1.57 3.47
CA PHE A 266 -6.60 0.26 4.07
C PHE A 266 -5.44 -0.69 3.81
N MET A 267 -5.00 -0.79 2.55
CA MET A 267 -3.86 -1.62 2.16
C MET A 267 -2.58 -1.19 2.87
N MET A 268 -2.34 0.12 2.98
CA MET A 268 -1.17 0.67 3.68
C MET A 268 -1.15 0.29 5.16
N ILE A 269 -2.28 0.44 5.86
CA ILE A 269 -2.40 0.08 7.27
C ILE A 269 -2.20 -1.43 7.45
N TYR A 270 -2.89 -2.25 6.65
CA TYR A 270 -2.79 -3.71 6.75
C TYR A 270 -1.38 -4.21 6.45
N MET A 271 -0.70 -3.64 5.46
CA MET A 271 0.67 -3.99 5.11
C MET A 271 1.64 -3.68 6.24
N THR A 272 1.57 -2.48 6.82
CA THR A 272 2.40 -2.11 7.96
C THR A 272 2.17 -3.04 9.16
N SER A 273 0.91 -3.39 9.45
CA SER A 273 0.57 -4.38 10.48
C SER A 273 1.14 -5.77 10.15
N THR A 274 1.11 -6.17 8.89
CA THR A 274 1.63 -7.47 8.44
C THR A 274 3.14 -7.57 8.61
N ILE A 275 3.87 -6.49 8.35
CA ILE A 275 5.32 -6.43 8.59
C ILE A 275 5.59 -6.61 10.09
N GLN A 276 4.81 -5.97 10.95
CA GLN A 276 4.96 -6.11 12.40
C GLN A 276 4.72 -7.56 12.85
N GLU A 277 3.61 -8.16 12.42
CA GLU A 277 3.28 -9.56 12.73
C GLU A 277 4.30 -10.56 12.18
N LEU A 278 4.92 -10.25 11.03
CA LEU A 278 5.97 -11.07 10.44
C LEU A 278 7.15 -11.17 11.41
N VAL A 279 7.59 -10.03 11.95
CA VAL A 279 8.75 -9.97 12.85
C VAL A 279 8.51 -10.75 14.14
N ASP A 280 7.31 -10.63 14.71
CA ASP A 280 6.96 -11.35 15.95
C ASP A 280 7.00 -12.88 15.77
N LYS A 281 6.88 -13.38 14.53
CA LYS A 281 6.94 -14.81 14.21
C LYS A 281 8.32 -15.32 13.82
N ILE A 282 9.30 -14.43 13.58
CA ILE A 282 10.67 -14.80 13.17
C ILE A 282 11.38 -15.64 14.26
N GLU A 283 11.08 -15.40 15.54
CA GLU A 283 11.71 -16.09 16.68
C GLU A 283 11.64 -17.61 16.56
N GLY A 284 10.45 -18.15 16.30
CA GLY A 284 10.22 -19.59 16.20
C GLY A 284 10.99 -20.23 15.05
N ASP A 285 11.02 -19.56 13.90
CA ASP A 285 11.65 -20.07 12.68
C ASP A 285 13.18 -20.06 12.78
N LEU A 286 13.76 -18.99 13.33
CA LEU A 286 15.20 -18.92 13.61
C LEU A 286 15.61 -19.99 14.63
N PHE A 287 14.83 -20.17 15.69
CA PHE A 287 15.10 -21.20 16.70
C PHE A 287 15.09 -22.60 16.10
N MET A 288 14.05 -22.93 15.34
CA MET A 288 13.98 -24.23 14.66
C MET A 288 15.11 -24.44 13.64
N HIS A 289 15.53 -23.39 12.93
CA HIS A 289 16.62 -23.46 11.97
C HIS A 289 17.98 -23.73 12.65
N ILE A 290 18.27 -23.02 13.74
CA ILE A 290 19.50 -23.26 14.53
C ILE A 290 19.48 -24.66 15.15
N CYS A 291 18.37 -25.08 15.76
CA CYS A 291 18.25 -26.42 16.33
C CYS A 291 18.48 -27.52 15.30
N LYS A 292 17.96 -27.39 14.07
CA LYS A 292 18.25 -28.33 12.98
C LYS A 292 19.74 -28.36 12.61
N GLY A 293 20.39 -27.19 12.57
CA GLY A 293 21.84 -27.08 12.31
C GLY A 293 22.72 -27.65 13.41
N LEU A 294 22.25 -27.65 14.66
CA LEU A 294 22.93 -28.27 15.81
C LEU A 294 22.67 -29.78 15.89
N MET A 295 21.47 -30.26 15.55
CA MET A 295 21.10 -31.68 15.57
C MET A 295 21.62 -32.48 14.35
N GLY A 296 22.02 -31.79 13.28
CA GLY A 296 22.63 -32.39 12.10
C GLY A 296 24.15 -32.53 12.15
N ARG A 297 24.78 -32.24 13.29
CA ARG A 297 26.22 -32.44 13.56
C ARG A 297 26.47 -33.67 14.40
#